data_AF-A0A1C6F4K9-F1
#
_entry.id   AF-A0A1C6F4K9-F1
#
_cell.length_a   1.000
_cell.length_b   1.000
_cell.length_c   1.000
_cell.angle_alpha   90.00
_cell.angle_beta   90.00
_cell.angle_gamma   90.00
#
_symmetry.space_group_name_H-M   'P 1'
#
loop_
_entity.id
_entity.type
_entity.pdbx_description
1 polymer ?
#
loop_
_entity_poly.entity_id
_entity_poly.type
_entity_poly.pdbx_seq_one_letter_code
_entity_poly.pdbx_strand_id
1 'polypeptide(L)'
;MGVENQAVRLQGERGNKPYDLERMLRIYMLQNLYDLSDMGTVAEVIDSRAFSAFCGVDSSNQVPDGDTLGRFRHILEENGIQQKLFAQVVRRLMEKIIK
;
A
#
# COMPACT_ATOMS: atom_id res chain seq x y z
N MET A 1 22.95 -1.78 -18.50
CA MET A 1 22.68 -2.88 -17.56
C MET A 1 21.21 -2.80 -17.24
N GLY A 2 20.45 -3.79 -17.72
CA GLY A 2 19.00 -3.72 -17.81
C GLY A 2 18.37 -3.54 -16.44
N VAL A 3 17.52 -2.52 -16.33
CA VAL A 3 16.50 -2.45 -15.29
C VAL A 3 15.44 -3.47 -15.67
N GLU A 4 15.81 -4.76 -15.60
CA GLU A 4 14.83 -5.82 -15.65
C GLU A 4 13.87 -5.54 -14.51
N ASN A 5 12.60 -5.37 -14.88
CA ASN A 5 11.50 -5.20 -13.97
C ASN A 5 11.69 -6.14 -12.77
N GLN A 6 12.16 -5.57 -11.66
CA GLN A 6 11.82 -6.04 -10.33
C GLN A 6 10.31 -5.81 -10.20
N ALA A 7 9.53 -6.59 -10.96
CA ALA A 7 8.20 -6.99 -10.60
C ALA A 7 8.40 -7.67 -9.25
N VAL A 8 8.37 -6.81 -8.23
CA VAL A 8 8.35 -7.13 -6.82
C VAL A 8 7.51 -8.38 -6.71
N ARG A 9 8.13 -9.49 -6.31
CA ARG A 9 7.43 -10.75 -6.10
C ARG A 9 6.54 -10.59 -4.86
N LEU A 10 5.51 -9.74 -4.94
CA LEU A 10 4.30 -9.77 -4.13
C LEU A 10 3.46 -10.96 -4.62
N GLN A 11 4.08 -12.13 -4.71
CA GLN A 11 3.37 -13.37 -5.01
C GLN A 11 2.47 -13.61 -3.81
N GLY A 12 1.15 -13.48 -4.00
CA GLY A 12 0.23 -14.06 -3.05
C GLY A 12 0.52 -15.56 -2.95
N GLU A 13 0.38 -16.14 -1.76
CA GLU A 13 0.69 -17.55 -1.56
C GLU A 13 -0.07 -18.43 -2.58
N ARG A 14 0.66 -19.39 -3.17
CA ARG A 14 0.18 -20.47 -4.05
C ARG A 14 -0.93 -20.08 -5.05
N GLY A 15 -0.54 -19.44 -6.15
CA GLY A 15 -1.38 -19.29 -7.34
C GLY A 15 -2.19 -17.99 -7.42
N ASN A 16 -2.05 -17.10 -6.43
CA ASN A 16 -2.64 -15.77 -6.50
C ASN A 16 -1.86 -14.86 -7.47
N LYS A 17 -2.61 -14.10 -8.27
CA LYS A 17 -2.04 -13.04 -9.11
C LYS A 17 -1.30 -12.02 -8.23
N PRO A 18 -0.21 -11.40 -8.71
CA PRO A 18 0.47 -10.34 -7.98
C PRO A 18 -0.53 -9.26 -7.56
N TYR A 19 -0.37 -8.71 -6.35
CA TYR A 19 -1.19 -7.60 -5.90
C TYR A 19 -0.97 -6.37 -6.79
N ASP A 20 -2.05 -5.67 -7.09
CA ASP A 20 -1.98 -4.40 -7.81
C ASP A 20 -1.21 -3.37 -6.98
N LEU A 21 -0.25 -2.68 -7.62
CA LEU A 21 0.66 -1.76 -6.95
C LEU A 21 -0.10 -0.57 -6.35
N GLU A 22 -1.12 -0.08 -7.06
CA GLU A 22 -1.95 1.02 -6.57
C GLU A 22 -2.68 0.64 -5.27
N ARG A 23 -3.24 -0.57 -5.20
CA ARG A 23 -3.88 -1.09 -3.98
C ARG A 23 -2.89 -1.17 -2.83
N MET A 24 -1.71 -1.76 -3.04
CA MET A 24 -0.67 -1.88 -2.01
C MET A 24 -0.23 -0.51 -1.48
N LEU A 25 -0.07 0.47 -2.37
CA LEU A 25 0.24 1.86 -1.99
C LEU A 25 -0.88 2.48 -1.16
N ARG A 26 -2.15 2.33 -1.55
CA ARG A 26 -3.29 2.85 -0.78
C ARG A 26 -3.38 2.24 0.62
N ILE A 27 -3.18 0.93 0.74
CA ILE A 27 -3.14 0.23 2.05
C ILE A 27 -1.99 0.79 2.90
N TYR A 28 -0.79 0.91 2.32
CA TYR A 28 0.36 1.50 2.99
C TYR A 28 0.15 2.97 3.41
N MET A 29 -0.61 3.75 2.63
CA MET A 29 -0.96 5.12 3.03
C MET A 29 -1.88 5.12 4.25
N LEU A 30 -2.89 4.24 4.32
CA LEU A 30 -3.74 4.12 5.50
C LEU A 30 -2.92 3.73 6.73
N GLN A 31 -1.99 2.79 6.57
CA GLN A 31 -1.07 2.39 7.64
C GLN A 31 -0.38 3.59 8.29
N ASN A 32 0.18 4.49 7.47
CA ASN A 32 0.92 5.66 7.96
C ASN A 32 0.01 6.79 8.45
N LEU A 33 -1.13 7.03 7.80
CA LEU A 33 -2.05 8.11 8.16
C LEU A 33 -2.75 7.87 9.50
N TYR A 34 -2.98 6.60 9.84
CA TYR A 34 -3.69 6.19 11.05
C TYR A 34 -2.79 5.53 12.10
N ASP A 35 -1.46 5.53 11.89
CA ASP A 35 -0.46 4.93 12.78
C ASP A 35 -0.76 3.46 13.15
N LEU A 36 -1.09 2.66 12.13
CA LEU A 36 -1.49 1.25 12.29
C LEU A 36 -0.28 0.31 12.10
N SER A 37 -0.31 -0.82 12.80
CA SER A 37 0.61 -1.92 12.52
C SER A 37 0.28 -2.61 11.19
N ASP A 38 1.18 -3.45 10.66
CA ASP A 38 0.90 -4.20 9.42
C ASP A 38 -0.38 -5.04 9.57
N MET A 39 -0.51 -5.78 10.68
CA MET A 39 -1.71 -6.58 11.00
C MET A 39 -2.95 -5.72 11.28
N GLY A 40 -2.78 -4.60 11.99
CA GLY A 40 -3.88 -3.67 12.27
C GLY A 40 -4.43 -3.06 10.98
N THR A 41 -3.56 -2.69 10.05
CA THR A 41 -3.95 -2.15 8.75
C THR A 41 -4.77 -3.16 7.95
N VAL A 42 -4.31 -4.42 7.88
CA VAL A 42 -5.02 -5.49 7.16
C VAL A 42 -6.40 -5.74 7.77
N ALA A 43 -6.50 -5.81 9.09
CA ALA A 43 -7.77 -5.97 9.79
C ALA A 43 -8.73 -4.81 9.49
N GLU A 44 -8.26 -3.57 9.62
CA GLU A 44 -9.08 -2.38 9.37
C GLU A 44 -9.52 -2.28 7.89
N VAL A 45 -8.69 -2.67 6.92
CA VAL A 45 -9.09 -2.69 5.50
C VAL A 45 -10.18 -3.73 5.23
N ILE A 46 -10.25 -4.81 6.00
CA ILE A 46 -11.31 -5.84 5.90
C ILE A 46 -12.60 -5.37 6.61
N ASP A 47 -12.47 -4.79 7.80
CA ASP A 47 -13.61 -4.49 8.68
C ASP A 47 -14.26 -3.13 8.38
N SER A 48 -13.50 -2.14 7.90
CA SER A 48 -13.98 -0.79 7.65
C SER A 48 -14.34 -0.57 6.18
N ARG A 49 -15.64 -0.39 5.90
CA ARG A 49 -16.13 -0.05 4.55
C ARG A 49 -15.47 1.18 3.95
N ALA A 50 -15.13 2.18 4.77
CA ALA A 50 -14.44 3.38 4.30
C ALA A 50 -13.03 3.06 3.80
N PHE A 51 -12.31 2.21 4.54
CA PHE A 51 -10.95 1.80 4.17
C PHE A 51 -10.96 0.84 2.99
N SER A 52 -11.87 -0.13 2.95
CA SER A 52 -12.03 -1.02 1.78
C SER A 52 -12.32 -0.22 0.52
N ALA A 53 -13.25 0.75 0.59
CA ALA A 53 -13.59 1.61 -0.54
C ALA A 53 -12.40 2.48 -0.98
N PHE A 54 -11.66 3.04 -0.02
CA PHE A 54 -10.45 3.80 -0.33
C PHE A 54 -9.37 2.93 -1.01
N CYS A 55 -9.18 1.70 -0.56
CA CYS A 55 -8.21 0.75 -1.13
C CYS A 55 -8.70 0.07 -2.41
N GLY A 56 -9.94 0.30 -2.86
CA GLY A 56 -10.54 -0.40 -3.99
C GLY A 56 -10.61 -1.91 -3.76
N VAL A 57 -10.96 -2.33 -2.54
CA VAL A 57 -11.12 -3.72 -2.13
C VAL A 57 -12.62 -4.05 -2.12
N ASP A 58 -13.00 -5.02 -2.94
CA ASP A 58 -14.37 -5.54 -3.03
C ASP A 58 -14.56 -6.82 -2.18
N SER A 59 -13.47 -7.52 -1.89
CA SER A 59 -13.47 -8.78 -1.15
C SER A 59 -12.18 -8.96 -0.34
N SER A 60 -12.27 -9.59 0.83
CA SER A 60 -11.14 -9.76 1.77
C SER A 60 -9.96 -10.55 1.17
N ASN A 61 -10.21 -11.44 0.20
CA ASN A 61 -9.15 -12.17 -0.51
C ASN A 61 -8.23 -11.28 -1.38
N GLN A 62 -8.58 -10.01 -1.57
CA GLN A 62 -7.74 -9.02 -2.25
C GLN A 62 -6.81 -8.25 -1.30
N VAL A 63 -7.00 -8.42 0.02
CA VAL A 63 -6.18 -7.79 1.05
C VAL A 63 -4.97 -8.70 1.32
N PRO A 64 -3.73 -8.17 1.30
CA PRO A 64 -2.56 -8.95 1.66
C PRO A 64 -2.61 -9.36 3.13
N ASP A 65 -1.90 -10.43 3.48
CA ASP A 65 -1.56 -10.68 4.89
C ASP A 65 -0.57 -9.63 5.42
N GLY A 66 -0.43 -9.57 6.75
CA GLY A 66 0.45 -8.61 7.40
C GLY A 66 1.92 -8.76 6.99
N ASP A 67 2.40 -9.99 6.78
CA ASP A 67 3.78 -10.24 6.35
C ASP A 67 4.05 -9.70 4.95
N THR A 68 3.09 -9.82 4.03
CA THR A 68 3.17 -9.28 2.68
C THR A 68 3.14 -7.76 2.69
N LEU A 69 2.31 -7.14 3.53
CA LEU A 69 2.32 -5.69 3.73
C LEU A 69 3.66 -5.21 4.33
N GLY A 70 4.18 -5.91 5.34
CA GLY A 70 5.48 -5.62 5.96
C GLY A 70 6.64 -5.71 4.96
N ARG A 71 6.67 -6.74 4.11
CA ARG A 71 7.65 -6.86 3.01
C ARG A 71 7.55 -5.70 2.03
N PHE A 72 6.34 -5.30 1.65
CA PHE A 72 6.12 -4.17 0.76
C PHE A 72 6.63 -2.86 1.37
N ARG A 73 6.31 -2.60 2.64
CA ARG A 73 6.82 -1.46 3.40
C ARG A 73 8.35 -1.42 3.42
N HIS A 74 8.99 -2.55 3.74
CA HIS A 74 10.45 -2.64 3.76
C HIS A 74 11.08 -2.27 2.42
N ILE A 75 10.51 -2.74 1.30
CA ILE A 75 10.98 -2.38 -0.04
C ILE A 75 10.86 -0.88 -0.31
N LEU A 76 9.78 -0.24 0.13
CA LEU A 76 9.61 1.21 -0.03
C LEU A 76 10.62 2.01 0.80
N GLU A 77 10.91 1.54 2.01
CA GLU A 77 11.89 2.14 2.93
C GLU A 77 13.32 2.02 2.39
N GLU A 78 13.75 0.81 2.00
CA GLU A 78 15.10 0.54 1.46
C GLU A 78 15.41 1.36 0.21
N ASN A 79 14.39 1.63 -0.61
CA ASN A 79 14.54 2.39 -1.85
C ASN A 79 14.31 3.91 -1.67
N GLY A 80 14.05 4.38 -0.45
CA GLY A 80 13.75 5.79 -0.17
C GLY A 80 12.52 6.31 -0.92
N ILE A 81 11.56 5.42 -1.21
CA ILE A 81 10.34 5.74 -1.95
C ILE A 81 9.31 6.37 -1.01
N GLN A 82 9.28 5.93 0.26
CA GLN A 82 8.37 6.47 1.29
C GLN A 82 8.43 8.01 1.34
N GLN A 83 9.62 8.57 1.50
CA GLN A 83 9.81 10.02 1.64
C GLN A 83 9.38 10.76 0.37
N LYS A 84 9.71 10.23 -0.81
CA LYS A 84 9.35 10.81 -2.11
C LYS A 84 7.83 10.76 -2.35
N LEU A 85 7.17 9.69 -1.93
CA LEU A 85 5.73 9.52 -2.07
C LEU A 85 4.99 10.52 -1.18
N PHE A 86 5.30 10.58 0.12
CA PHE A 86 4.63 11.50 1.04
C PHE A 86 4.88 12.96 0.68
N ALA A 87 6.09 13.33 0.27
CA ALA A 87 6.37 14.69 -0.19
C ALA A 87 5.50 15.09 -1.40
N GLN A 88 5.30 14.18 -2.36
CA GLN A 88 4.41 14.42 -3.49
C GLN A 88 2.95 14.54 -3.06
N VAL A 89 2.48 13.68 -2.16
CA VAL A 89 1.10 13.71 -1.64
C VAL A 89 0.82 15.03 -0.94
N VAL A 90 1.68 15.46 -0.01
CA VAL A 90 1.57 16.73 0.69
C VAL A 90 1.54 17.89 -0.31
N ARG A 91 2.48 17.90 -1.27
CA ARG A 91 2.51 18.93 -2.33
C ARG A 91 1.18 19.01 -3.08
N ARG A 92 0.62 17.87 -3.51
CA ARG A 92 -0.66 17.82 -4.24
C ARG A 92 -1.84 18.29 -3.40
N LEU A 93 -1.85 17.98 -2.11
CA LEU A 93 -2.88 18.46 -1.19
C LEU A 93 -2.79 19.98 -1.02
N MET A 94 -1.58 20.53 -0.85
CA MET A 94 -1.37 21.98 -0.76
C MET A 94 -1.81 22.71 -2.03
N GLU A 95 -1.54 22.15 -3.22
CA GLU A 95 -2.00 22.70 -4.51
C GLU A 95 -3.53 22.79 -4.62
N LYS A 96 -4.26 21.91 -3.93
CA LYS A 96 -5.74 21.92 -3.90
C LYS A 96 -6.34 22.77 -2.80
N ILE A 97 -5.64 22.98 -1.69
CA ILE A 97 -6.10 23.80 -0.56
C ILE A 97 -5.97 25.31 -0.86
N ILE A 98 -5.01 25.71 -1.70
CA ILE A 98 -4.70 27.13 -2.01
C ILE A 98 -5.48 27.64 -3.25
N LYS A 99 -6.51 26.93 -3.71
CA LYS A 99 -7.43 27.36 -4.77
C LYS A 99 -8.80 27.66 -4.19
#